data_AF-A0A1V5X1Q7-F1
#
_entry.id   AF-A0A1V5X1Q7-F1
#
_cell.length_a   1.000
_cell.length_b   1.000
_cell.length_c   1.000
_cell.angle_alpha   90.00
_cell.angle_beta   90.00
_cell.angle_gamma   90.00
#
_symmetry.space_group_name_H-M   'P 1'
#
loop_
_entity.id
_entity.type
_entity.pdbx_description
1 polymer ?
#
loop_
_entity_poly.entity_id
_entity_poly.type
_entity_poly.pdbx_seq_one_letter_code
_entity_poly.pdbx_strand_id
1 'polypeptide(L)'
;MSNDGTKDMTQDNVEAVKKVQEEVKEAMNLNTVENIINSNEIKFEYSGKLYKVVKPTTEQKNEAYKKKVTRYVQLLQEKDENGNFIFFPEKKLKEIYKTRGIDIDGIDTKISNLNEELTRNQEKLGKLLTEESNEKGLEVLKEEIKKINSEIIEQTVYKNNLLEYSLENQSTGFLYEYLTFVMTLVANEKGEFERAFKSYDEFKKADPSLTNTVGVYVGMLLGSL
;
A
#
# COMPACT_ATOMS: atom_id res chain seq x y z
N MET A 1 10.68 35.99 17.73
CA MET A 1 9.46 35.23 17.41
C MET A 1 9.92 33.93 16.76
N SER A 2 9.65 32.84 17.47
CA SER A 2 10.22 31.52 17.29
C SER A 2 9.68 30.85 16.03
N ASN A 3 10.57 30.31 15.21
CA ASN A 3 10.26 29.45 14.07
C ASN A 3 10.60 28.02 14.50
N ASP A 4 9.63 27.31 15.09
CA ASP A 4 9.85 26.00 15.72
C ASP A 4 8.77 24.96 15.33
N GLY A 5 8.15 25.14 14.14
CA GLY A 5 7.03 24.30 13.70
C GLY A 5 7.38 23.14 12.77
N THR A 6 8.64 22.98 12.35
CA THR A 6 9.01 22.07 11.24
C THR A 6 9.78 20.81 11.68
N LYS A 7 10.03 20.61 12.99
CA LYS A 7 10.82 19.47 13.48
C LYS A 7 10.02 18.28 14.02
N ASP A 8 8.74 18.44 14.38
CA ASP A 8 7.96 17.35 14.99
C ASP A 8 7.34 16.38 13.97
N MET A 9 6.97 16.88 12.79
CA MET A 9 6.31 16.08 11.74
C MET A 9 7.20 15.00 11.11
N THR A 10 8.52 15.06 11.27
CA THR A 10 9.45 14.11 10.62
C THR A 10 9.71 12.87 11.46
N GLN A 11 9.60 12.96 12.79
CA GLN A 11 9.95 11.86 13.69
C GLN A 11 8.80 10.83 13.78
N ASP A 12 7.56 11.29 13.90
CA ASP A 12 6.36 10.45 13.87
C ASP A 12 6.20 9.69 12.54
N ASN A 13 6.55 10.34 11.43
CA ASN A 13 6.52 9.71 10.11
C ASN A 13 7.60 8.63 9.95
N VAL A 14 8.79 8.80 10.54
CA VAL A 14 9.85 7.79 10.51
C VAL A 14 9.47 6.55 11.32
N GLU A 15 8.79 6.73 12.45
CA GLU A 15 8.32 5.62 13.30
C GLU A 15 7.16 4.86 12.65
N ALA A 16 6.23 5.57 12.01
CA ALA A 16 5.18 4.96 11.19
C ALA A 16 5.75 4.14 10.02
N VAL A 17 6.76 4.65 9.32
CA VAL A 17 7.43 3.94 8.21
C VAL A 17 8.14 2.68 8.71
N LYS A 18 8.83 2.72 9.85
CA LYS A 18 9.49 1.54 10.43
C LYS A 18 8.49 0.45 10.82
N LYS A 19 7.37 0.83 11.45
CA LYS A 19 6.31 -0.11 11.81
C LYS A 19 5.73 -0.80 10.58
N VAL A 20 5.45 -0.04 9.53
CA VAL A 20 4.99 -0.60 8.24
C VAL A 20 6.05 -1.54 7.63
N GLN A 21 7.34 -1.20 7.70
CA GLN A 21 8.41 -2.05 7.20
C GLN A 21 8.52 -3.39 7.97
N GLU A 22 8.33 -3.39 9.28
CA GLU A 22 8.33 -4.61 10.10
C GLU A 22 7.11 -5.49 9.79
N GLU A 23 5.91 -4.91 9.71
CA GLU A 23 4.67 -5.60 9.32
C GLU A 23 4.79 -6.21 7.90
N VAL A 24 5.40 -5.48 6.95
CA VAL A 24 5.66 -5.97 5.59
C VAL A 24 6.69 -7.12 5.61
N LYS A 25 7.75 -7.02 6.42
CA LYS A 25 8.78 -8.05 6.49
C LYS A 25 8.26 -9.35 7.08
N GLU A 26 7.39 -9.28 8.10
CA GLU A 26 6.71 -10.46 8.64
C GLU A 26 5.72 -11.08 7.64
N ALA A 27 5.02 -10.25 6.86
CA ALA A 27 4.13 -10.70 5.80
C ALA A 27 4.88 -11.41 4.65
N MET A 28 6.12 -11.00 4.35
CA MET A 28 6.97 -11.52 3.26
C MET A 28 7.74 -12.81 3.60
N ASN A 29 7.12 -13.77 4.31
CA ASN A 29 7.71 -15.10 4.48
C ASN A 29 7.78 -15.85 3.12
N LEU A 30 8.83 -16.62 2.86
CA LEU A 30 9.04 -17.37 1.60
C LEU A 30 7.85 -18.27 1.24
N ASN A 31 7.20 -18.86 2.24
CA ASN A 31 5.97 -19.65 2.05
C ASN A 31 4.80 -18.79 1.52
N THR A 32 4.71 -17.51 1.89
CA THR A 32 3.71 -16.58 1.36
C THR A 32 3.95 -16.33 -0.12
N VAL A 33 5.21 -16.16 -0.53
CA VAL A 33 5.59 -15.94 -1.94
C VAL A 33 5.28 -17.18 -2.78
N GLU A 34 5.63 -18.38 -2.31
CA GLU A 34 5.29 -19.64 -3.01
C GLU A 34 3.78 -19.87 -3.11
N ASN A 35 3.01 -19.52 -2.08
CA ASN A 35 1.54 -19.61 -2.12
C ASN A 35 0.92 -18.63 -3.12
N ILE A 36 1.42 -17.39 -3.21
CA ILE A 36 0.96 -16.41 -4.20
C ILE A 36 1.13 -16.94 -5.63
N ILE A 37 2.28 -17.56 -5.91
CA ILE A 37 2.61 -18.10 -7.23
C ILE A 37 1.68 -19.26 -7.62
N ASN A 38 1.32 -20.11 -6.66
CA ASN A 38 0.66 -21.39 -6.94
C ASN A 38 -0.87 -21.40 -6.73
N SER A 39 -1.41 -20.59 -5.81
CA SER A 39 -2.78 -20.78 -5.33
C SER A 39 -3.67 -19.52 -5.38
N ASN A 40 -3.13 -18.35 -5.75
CA ASN A 40 -3.85 -17.06 -5.75
C ASN A 40 -4.52 -16.74 -4.39
N GLU A 41 -4.04 -17.36 -3.31
CA GLU A 41 -4.53 -17.16 -1.96
C GLU A 41 -3.36 -17.09 -0.96
N ILE A 42 -3.58 -16.35 0.13
CA ILE A 42 -2.65 -16.24 1.25
C ILE A 42 -3.40 -16.63 2.52
N LYS A 43 -2.93 -17.65 3.24
CA LYS A 43 -3.48 -18.07 4.54
C LYS A 43 -2.56 -17.61 5.65
N PHE A 44 -3.15 -17.15 6.76
CA PHE A 44 -2.39 -16.68 7.92
C PHE A 44 -3.24 -16.82 9.19
N GLU A 45 -2.59 -16.96 10.33
CA GLU A 45 -3.25 -16.99 11.63
C GLU A 45 -3.24 -15.60 12.27
N TYR A 46 -4.38 -15.18 12.83
CA TYR A 46 -4.50 -13.95 13.60
C TYR A 46 -5.43 -14.17 14.79
N SER A 47 -4.96 -13.86 16.00
CA SER A 47 -5.73 -14.04 17.24
C SER A 47 -6.37 -15.43 17.38
N GLY A 48 -5.64 -16.48 17.01
CA GLY A 48 -6.08 -17.88 17.09
C GLY A 48 -7.11 -18.30 16.03
N LYS A 49 -7.37 -17.47 15.02
CA LYS A 49 -8.24 -17.81 13.88
C LYS A 49 -7.43 -17.88 12.60
N LEU A 50 -7.79 -18.82 11.73
CA LEU A 50 -7.20 -18.95 10.40
C LEU A 50 -7.94 -18.05 9.40
N TYR A 51 -7.23 -17.06 8.88
CA TYR A 51 -7.70 -16.15 7.84
C TYR A 51 -7.14 -16.54 6.48
N LYS A 52 -7.82 -16.05 5.44
CA LYS A 52 -7.41 -16.23 4.06
C LYS A 52 -7.75 -15.02 3.20
N VAL A 53 -6.78 -14.52 2.44
CA VAL A 53 -7.00 -13.53 1.38
C VAL A 53 -6.97 -14.23 0.04
N VAL A 54 -7.94 -13.96 -0.83
CA VAL A 54 -8.02 -14.54 -2.18
C VAL A 54 -8.05 -13.45 -3.24
N LYS A 55 -7.52 -13.71 -4.45
CA LYS A 55 -7.69 -12.77 -5.58
C LYS A 55 -9.18 -12.50 -5.83
N PRO A 56 -9.57 -11.24 -6.13
CA PRO A 56 -10.97 -10.92 -6.33
C PRO A 56 -11.45 -11.46 -7.67
N THR A 57 -12.67 -12.00 -7.69
CA THR A 57 -13.35 -12.39 -8.92
C THR A 57 -13.68 -11.17 -9.78
N THR A 58 -14.00 -11.40 -11.06
CA THR A 58 -14.47 -10.31 -11.96
C THR A 58 -15.70 -9.60 -11.40
N GLU A 59 -16.62 -10.34 -10.78
CA GLU A 59 -17.81 -9.77 -10.15
C GLU A 59 -17.46 -8.86 -8.97
N GLN A 60 -16.55 -9.31 -8.09
CA GLN A 60 -16.06 -8.50 -6.97
C GLN A 60 -15.31 -7.25 -7.44
N LYS A 61 -14.49 -7.36 -8.50
CA LYS A 61 -13.83 -6.19 -9.13
C LYS A 61 -14.85 -5.18 -9.65
N ASN A 62 -15.88 -5.66 -10.36
CA ASN A 62 -16.94 -4.81 -10.89
C ASN A 62 -17.77 -4.14 -9.78
N GLU A 63 -18.05 -4.87 -8.70
CA GLU A 63 -18.72 -4.34 -7.50
C GLU A 63 -17.87 -3.24 -6.86
N ALA A 64 -16.60 -3.51 -6.58
CA ALA A 64 -15.68 -2.56 -5.97
C ALA A 64 -15.49 -1.31 -6.84
N TYR A 65 -15.45 -1.47 -8.17
CA TYR A 65 -15.40 -0.34 -9.11
C TYR A 65 -16.66 0.52 -9.06
N LYS A 66 -17.85 -0.09 -9.04
CA LYS A 66 -19.12 0.66 -8.87
C LYS A 66 -19.11 1.46 -7.57
N LYS A 67 -18.64 0.85 -6.47
CA LYS A 67 -18.50 1.53 -5.18
C LYS A 67 -17.47 2.66 -5.22
N LYS A 68 -16.33 2.48 -5.91
CA LYS A 68 -15.35 3.54 -6.17
C LYS A 68 -15.98 4.73 -6.88
N VAL A 69 -16.76 4.50 -7.94
CA VAL A 69 -17.43 5.57 -8.69
C VAL A 69 -18.45 6.29 -7.81
N THR A 70 -19.25 5.55 -7.03
CA THR A 70 -20.16 6.16 -6.05
C THR A 70 -19.41 7.03 -5.04
N ARG A 71 -18.30 6.54 -4.48
CA ARG A 71 -17.46 7.29 -3.55
C ARG A 71 -16.88 8.55 -4.20
N TYR A 72 -16.41 8.45 -5.44
CA TYR A 72 -15.90 9.60 -6.20
C TYR A 72 -16.96 10.70 -6.35
N VAL A 73 -18.20 10.33 -6.70
CA VAL A 73 -19.31 11.29 -6.79
C VAL A 73 -19.66 11.91 -5.44
N GLN A 74 -19.57 11.16 -4.35
CA GLN A 74 -19.76 11.70 -3.00
C GLN A 74 -18.67 12.72 -2.65
N LEU A 75 -17.40 12.38 -2.89
CA LEU A 75 -16.26 13.27 -2.62
C LEU A 75 -16.36 14.61 -3.36
N LEU A 76 -16.91 14.61 -4.58
CA LEU A 76 -17.18 15.85 -5.34
C LEU A 76 -18.16 16.80 -4.64
N GLN A 77 -19.01 16.27 -3.76
CA GLN A 77 -20.05 17.03 -3.06
C GLN A 77 -19.64 17.38 -1.63
N GLU A 78 -18.56 16.80 -1.11
CA GLU A 78 -18.07 17.05 0.25
C GLU A 78 -17.53 18.47 0.39
N LYS A 79 -18.05 19.18 1.39
CA LYS A 79 -17.73 20.56 1.70
C LYS A 79 -17.35 20.72 3.17
N ASP A 80 -16.45 21.66 3.44
CA ASP A 80 -16.10 22.08 4.78
C ASP A 80 -17.23 22.90 5.42
N GLU A 81 -17.05 23.29 6.68
CA GLU A 81 -17.98 24.13 7.45
C GLU A 81 -18.26 25.50 6.81
N ASN A 82 -17.36 25.97 5.92
CA ASN A 82 -17.47 27.23 5.21
C ASN A 82 -18.09 27.07 3.81
N GLY A 83 -18.47 25.85 3.42
CA GLY A 83 -19.06 25.54 2.12
C GLY A 83 -18.05 25.39 0.97
N ASN A 84 -16.76 25.32 1.26
CA ASN A 84 -15.71 25.07 0.27
C ASN A 84 -15.56 23.57 0.00
N PHE A 85 -15.27 23.21 -1.24
CA PHE A 85 -14.95 21.83 -1.58
C PHE A 85 -13.66 21.37 -0.90
N ILE A 86 -13.71 20.19 -0.29
CA ILE A 86 -12.56 19.61 0.42
C ILE A 86 -11.57 18.97 -0.56
N PHE A 87 -12.10 18.23 -1.54
CA PHE A 87 -11.29 17.43 -2.47
C PHE A 87 -11.16 18.10 -3.84
N PHE A 88 -10.02 17.89 -4.48
CA PHE A 88 -9.71 18.48 -5.78
C PHE A 88 -9.22 17.41 -6.76
N PRO A 89 -9.42 17.61 -8.08
CA PRO A 89 -8.75 16.79 -9.07
C PRO A 89 -7.23 16.86 -8.89
N GLU A 90 -6.54 15.73 -9.03
CA GLU A 90 -5.08 15.59 -8.86
C GLU A 90 -4.33 16.65 -9.67
N LYS A 91 -4.73 16.85 -10.93
CA LYS A 91 -4.15 17.86 -11.82
C LYS A 91 -4.14 19.26 -11.19
N LYS A 92 -5.24 19.66 -10.54
CA LYS A 92 -5.35 20.97 -9.90
C LYS A 92 -4.41 21.07 -8.69
N LEU A 93 -4.27 20.01 -7.90
CA LEU A 93 -3.32 19.97 -6.79
C LEU A 93 -1.88 20.07 -7.31
N LYS A 94 -1.54 19.33 -8.37
CA LYS A 94 -0.23 19.41 -9.03
C LYS A 94 0.08 20.84 -9.48
N GLU A 95 -0.88 21.53 -10.10
CA GLU A 95 -0.74 22.95 -10.47
C GLU A 95 -0.49 23.85 -9.25
N ILE A 96 -1.27 23.69 -8.18
CA ILE A 96 -1.09 24.45 -6.92
C ILE A 96 0.31 24.24 -6.34
N TYR A 97 0.75 23.00 -6.20
CA TYR A 97 2.07 22.70 -5.63
C TYR A 97 3.21 23.17 -6.52
N LYS A 98 3.05 23.12 -7.85
CA LYS A 98 4.02 23.65 -8.80
C LYS A 98 4.24 25.15 -8.62
N THR A 99 3.19 25.94 -8.35
CA THR A 99 3.35 27.37 -8.03
C THR A 99 4.12 27.62 -6.72
N ARG A 100 4.21 26.61 -5.85
CA ARG A 100 4.96 26.64 -4.59
C ARG A 100 6.36 26.02 -4.70
N GLY A 101 6.80 25.71 -5.92
CA GLY A 101 8.11 25.10 -6.18
C GLY A 101 8.19 23.60 -5.92
N ILE A 102 7.06 22.91 -5.76
CA ILE A 102 7.00 21.45 -5.57
C ILE A 102 6.55 20.80 -6.87
N ASP A 103 7.44 20.03 -7.49
CA ASP A 103 7.16 19.30 -8.74
C ASP A 103 6.79 17.84 -8.47
N ILE A 104 5.48 17.55 -8.40
CA ILE A 104 4.98 16.20 -8.15
C ILE A 104 5.27 15.26 -9.32
N ASP A 105 5.25 15.73 -10.56
CA ASP A 105 5.59 14.90 -11.73
C ASP A 105 7.10 14.54 -11.73
N GLY A 106 7.93 15.42 -11.17
CA GLY A 106 9.33 15.15 -10.88
C GLY A 106 9.51 14.03 -9.83
N ILE A 107 8.67 13.99 -8.79
CA ILE A 107 8.66 12.90 -7.80
C ILE A 107 8.28 11.57 -8.46
N ASP A 108 7.26 11.56 -9.33
CA ASP A 108 6.86 10.38 -10.10
C ASP A 108 8.01 9.84 -10.95
N THR A 109 8.71 10.74 -11.65
CA THR A 109 9.88 10.38 -12.46
C THR A 109 11.01 9.79 -11.60
N LYS A 110 11.26 10.37 -10.42
CA LYS A 110 12.27 9.86 -9.46
C LYS A 110 11.91 8.46 -8.97
N ILE A 111 10.66 8.22 -8.59
CA ILE A 111 10.17 6.89 -8.18
C ILE A 111 10.35 5.88 -9.32
N SER A 112 10.02 6.24 -10.56
CA SER A 112 10.21 5.36 -11.72
C SER A 112 11.67 4.97 -11.91
N ASN A 113 12.59 5.93 -11.88
CA ASN A 113 14.02 5.68 -12.04
C ASN A 113 14.58 4.78 -10.92
N LEU A 114 14.15 5.00 -9.67
CA LEU A 114 14.54 4.16 -8.54
C LEU A 114 14.04 2.72 -8.69
N ASN A 115 12.83 2.51 -9.22
CA ASN A 115 12.32 1.17 -9.50
C ASN A 115 13.16 0.47 -10.58
N GLU A 116 13.56 1.16 -11.65
CA GLU A 116 14.45 0.60 -12.66
C GLU A 116 15.85 0.26 -12.09
N GLU A 117 16.36 1.06 -11.16
CA GLU A 117 17.60 0.77 -10.45
C GLU A 117 17.46 -0.46 -9.53
N LEU A 118 16.34 -0.53 -8.80
CA LEU A 118 15.99 -1.66 -7.94
C LEU A 118 15.95 -2.97 -8.74
N THR A 119 15.24 -3.00 -9.87
CA THR A 119 15.15 -4.18 -10.75
C THR A 119 16.55 -4.61 -11.23
N ARG A 120 17.37 -3.66 -11.69
CA ARG A 120 18.75 -3.96 -12.10
C ARG A 120 19.60 -4.55 -10.97
N ASN A 121 19.45 -4.05 -9.74
CA ASN A 121 20.19 -4.58 -8.59
C ASN A 121 19.66 -5.95 -8.13
N GLN A 122 18.36 -6.21 -8.22
CA GLN A 122 17.76 -7.53 -7.98
C GLN A 122 18.25 -8.56 -9.01
N GLU A 123 18.35 -8.21 -10.28
CA GLU A 123 18.91 -9.08 -11.32
C GLU A 123 20.38 -9.41 -11.06
N LYS A 124 21.20 -8.44 -10.66
CA LYS A 124 22.60 -8.67 -10.25
C LYS A 124 22.70 -9.61 -9.06
N LEU A 125 21.86 -9.39 -8.04
CA LEU A 125 21.80 -10.25 -6.86
C LEU A 125 21.46 -11.69 -7.26
N GLY A 126 20.47 -11.88 -8.13
CA GLY A 126 20.10 -13.21 -8.65
C GLY A 126 21.27 -13.94 -9.31
N LYS A 127 22.05 -13.25 -10.16
CA LYS A 127 23.24 -13.84 -10.81
C LYS A 127 24.31 -14.26 -9.78
N LEU A 128 24.61 -13.40 -8.81
CA LEU A 128 25.61 -13.68 -7.78
C LEU A 128 25.19 -14.77 -6.78
N LEU A 129 23.89 -15.05 -6.66
CA LEU A 129 23.41 -16.19 -5.86
C LEU A 129 23.60 -17.53 -6.60
N THR A 130 23.63 -17.51 -7.94
CA THR A 130 23.79 -18.72 -8.77
C THR A 130 25.25 -19.07 -9.08
N GLU A 131 26.11 -18.07 -9.13
CA GLU A 131 27.56 -18.21 -9.25
C GLU A 131 28.11 -18.28 -7.82
N GLU A 132 28.89 -19.29 -7.40
CA GLU A 132 29.42 -19.44 -6.03
C GLU A 132 30.27 -18.23 -5.56
N SER A 133 29.60 -17.13 -5.22
CA SER A 133 30.19 -15.79 -5.22
C SER A 133 30.46 -15.23 -3.82
N ASN A 134 31.47 -14.38 -3.79
CA ASN A 134 31.95 -13.55 -2.70
C ASN A 134 30.82 -12.96 -1.82
N GLU A 135 30.71 -13.46 -0.59
CA GLU A 135 29.76 -13.04 0.46
C GLU A 135 29.73 -11.52 0.66
N LYS A 136 30.88 -10.85 0.52
CA LYS A 136 30.99 -9.39 0.65
C LYS A 136 30.25 -8.65 -0.47
N GLY A 137 30.26 -9.18 -1.70
CA GLY A 137 29.55 -8.59 -2.83
C GLY A 137 28.03 -8.73 -2.70
N LEU A 138 27.57 -9.86 -2.16
CA LEU A 138 26.16 -10.09 -1.84
C LEU A 138 25.65 -9.09 -0.80
N GLU A 139 26.42 -8.86 0.27
CA GLU A 139 26.00 -7.96 1.34
C GLU A 139 25.91 -6.50 0.88
N VAL A 140 26.86 -6.04 0.07
CA VAL A 140 26.82 -4.69 -0.53
C VAL A 140 25.55 -4.50 -1.37
N LEU A 141 25.21 -5.47 -2.23
CA LEU A 141 23.99 -5.37 -3.05
C LEU A 141 22.70 -5.40 -2.24
N LYS A 142 22.65 -6.19 -1.16
CA LYS A 142 21.48 -6.20 -0.25
C LYS A 142 21.27 -4.83 0.40
N GLU A 143 22.33 -4.19 0.87
CA GLU A 143 22.25 -2.86 1.47
C GLU A 143 21.90 -1.79 0.41
N GLU A 144 22.40 -1.88 -0.82
CA GLU A 144 21.97 -1.00 -1.91
C GLU A 144 20.48 -1.16 -2.23
N ILE A 145 19.99 -2.39 -2.38
CA ILE A 145 18.56 -2.70 -2.61
C ILE A 145 17.70 -2.12 -1.48
N LYS A 146 18.12 -2.33 -0.23
CA LYS A 146 17.42 -1.81 0.95
C LYS A 146 17.37 -0.28 0.97
N LYS A 147 18.47 0.39 0.59
CA LYS A 147 18.53 1.85 0.48
C LYS A 147 17.59 2.37 -0.61
N ILE A 148 17.61 1.77 -1.81
CA ILE A 148 16.73 2.14 -2.92
C ILE A 148 15.26 1.96 -2.52
N ASN A 149 14.91 0.83 -1.90
CA ASN A 149 13.56 0.59 -1.39
C ASN A 149 13.12 1.63 -0.36
N SER A 150 14.01 2.00 0.56
CA SER A 150 13.71 3.02 1.57
C SER A 150 13.43 4.39 0.92
N GLU A 151 14.22 4.77 -0.07
CA GLU A 151 14.00 6.01 -0.84
C GLU A 151 12.68 5.97 -1.62
N ILE A 152 12.35 4.84 -2.28
CA ILE A 152 11.06 4.68 -2.98
C ILE A 152 9.89 4.89 -2.01
N ILE A 153 9.96 4.27 -0.83
CA ILE A 153 8.93 4.40 0.22
C ILE A 153 8.82 5.86 0.65
N GLU A 154 9.94 6.53 0.95
CA GLU A 154 9.96 7.94 1.38
C GLU A 154 9.32 8.85 0.32
N GLN A 155 9.72 8.73 -0.95
CA GLN A 155 9.17 9.52 -2.04
C GLN A 155 7.67 9.24 -2.25
N THR A 156 7.25 7.99 -2.11
CA THR A 156 5.84 7.58 -2.24
C THR A 156 4.99 8.17 -1.11
N VAL A 157 5.46 8.10 0.13
CA VAL A 157 4.78 8.69 1.29
C VAL A 157 4.67 10.21 1.12
N TYR A 158 5.78 10.87 0.74
CA TYR A 158 5.77 12.31 0.51
C TYR A 158 4.77 12.73 -0.57
N LYS A 159 4.76 12.02 -1.72
CA LYS A 159 3.77 12.23 -2.78
C LYS A 159 2.34 12.03 -2.27
N ASN A 160 2.08 10.95 -1.54
CA ASN A 160 0.74 10.63 -1.04
C ASN A 160 0.22 11.71 -0.08
N ASN A 161 1.09 12.26 0.76
CA ASN A 161 0.74 13.38 1.64
C ASN A 161 0.38 14.65 0.85
N LEU A 162 1.11 14.96 -0.22
CA LEU A 162 0.77 16.09 -1.09
C LEU A 162 -0.58 15.89 -1.79
N LEU A 163 -0.90 14.66 -2.16
CA LEU A 163 -2.12 14.28 -2.87
C LEU A 163 -3.22 13.73 -1.94
N GLU A 164 -3.14 13.96 -0.63
CA GLU A 164 -4.12 13.44 0.33
C GLU A 164 -5.54 13.91 -0.01
N TYR A 165 -5.70 15.16 -0.45
CA TYR A 165 -6.99 15.72 -0.86
C TYR A 165 -7.34 15.51 -2.34
N SER A 166 -6.60 14.64 -3.06
CA SER A 166 -6.94 14.28 -4.44
C SER A 166 -8.17 13.37 -4.48
N LEU A 167 -9.13 13.70 -5.35
CA LEU A 167 -10.28 12.84 -5.64
C LEU A 167 -9.86 11.45 -6.13
N GLU A 168 -8.87 11.40 -7.01
CA GLU A 168 -8.30 10.20 -7.60
C GLU A 168 -7.60 9.34 -6.54
N ASN A 169 -6.81 9.98 -5.67
CA ASN A 169 -6.12 9.29 -4.58
C ASN A 169 -7.13 8.72 -3.58
N GLN A 170 -8.09 9.53 -3.11
CA GLN A 170 -9.12 9.11 -2.15
C GLN A 170 -10.03 8.01 -2.69
N SER A 171 -10.48 8.12 -3.95
CA SER A 171 -11.30 7.08 -4.57
C SER A 171 -10.53 5.79 -4.82
N THR A 172 -9.23 5.88 -5.08
CA THR A 172 -8.36 4.71 -5.24
C THR A 172 -8.07 4.04 -3.89
N GLY A 173 -7.78 4.82 -2.84
CA GLY A 173 -7.67 4.31 -1.48
C GLY A 173 -8.93 3.56 -1.06
N PHE A 174 -10.11 4.14 -1.30
CA PHE A 174 -11.39 3.46 -1.06
C PHE A 174 -11.55 2.16 -1.85
N LEU A 175 -11.09 2.10 -3.11
CA LEU A 175 -11.13 0.87 -3.91
C LEU A 175 -10.32 -0.24 -3.27
N TYR A 176 -9.07 0.05 -2.87
CA TYR A 176 -8.22 -0.94 -2.20
C TYR A 176 -8.80 -1.38 -0.86
N GLU A 177 -9.35 -0.44 -0.10
CA GLU A 177 -10.03 -0.72 1.15
C GLU A 177 -11.25 -1.64 0.93
N TYR A 178 -12.08 -1.36 -0.07
CA TYR A 178 -13.25 -2.20 -0.39
C TYR A 178 -12.85 -3.57 -0.93
N LEU A 179 -11.78 -3.64 -1.73
CA LEU A 179 -11.21 -4.92 -2.18
C LEU A 179 -10.72 -5.74 -0.99
N THR A 180 -10.08 -5.10 -0.01
CA THR A 180 -9.66 -5.74 1.24
C THR A 180 -10.85 -6.36 1.97
N PHE A 181 -11.95 -5.60 2.11
CA PHE A 181 -13.19 -6.12 2.67
C PHE A 181 -13.71 -7.38 1.94
N VAL A 182 -13.80 -7.37 0.61
CA VAL A 182 -14.40 -8.50 -0.15
C VAL A 182 -13.48 -9.70 -0.34
N MET A 183 -12.16 -9.50 -0.25
CA MET A 183 -11.15 -10.55 -0.46
C MET A 183 -10.82 -11.34 0.81
N THR A 184 -11.30 -10.90 1.98
CA THR A 184 -10.95 -11.51 3.27
C THR A 184 -11.95 -12.56 3.70
N LEU A 185 -11.44 -13.75 3.97
CA LEU A 185 -12.17 -14.89 4.50
C LEU A 185 -11.61 -15.34 5.85
N VAL A 186 -12.43 -16.00 6.65
CA VAL A 186 -12.07 -16.60 7.93
C VAL A 186 -12.60 -18.03 7.99
N ALA A 187 -11.83 -18.94 8.59
CA ALA A 187 -12.27 -20.31 8.81
C ALA A 187 -13.31 -20.38 9.94
N ASN A 188 -14.41 -21.09 9.69
CA ASN A 188 -15.41 -21.43 10.70
C ASN A 188 -14.98 -22.69 11.49
N GLU A 189 -15.79 -23.10 12.48
CA GLU A 189 -15.52 -24.27 13.33
C GLU A 189 -15.40 -25.61 12.56
N LYS A 190 -15.94 -25.66 11.33
CA LYS A 190 -15.87 -26.84 10.45
C LYS A 190 -14.64 -26.80 9.53
N GLY A 191 -13.82 -25.75 9.60
CA GLY A 191 -12.69 -25.52 8.72
C GLY A 191 -13.06 -24.97 7.34
N GLU A 192 -14.30 -24.53 7.14
CA GLU A 192 -14.75 -23.92 5.89
C GLU A 192 -14.50 -22.40 5.92
N PHE A 193 -14.13 -21.81 4.80
CA PHE A 193 -13.88 -20.38 4.70
C PHE A 193 -15.15 -19.60 4.34
N GLU A 194 -15.50 -18.63 5.16
CA GLU A 194 -16.59 -17.67 4.92
C GLU A 194 -16.08 -16.23 4.95
N ARG A 195 -16.92 -15.25 4.56
CA ARG A 195 -16.52 -13.84 4.60
C ARG A 195 -16.14 -13.45 6.03
N ALA A 196 -14.96 -12.86 6.19
CA ALA A 196 -14.49 -12.39 7.50
C ALA A 196 -15.35 -11.26 8.06
N PHE A 197 -16.01 -10.50 7.18
CA PHE A 197 -16.87 -9.37 7.53
C PHE A 197 -18.19 -9.49 6.79
N LYS A 198 -19.32 -9.34 7.49
CA LYS A 198 -20.67 -9.43 6.90
C LYS A 198 -21.07 -8.15 6.19
N SER A 199 -20.47 -7.03 6.57
CA SER A 199 -20.73 -5.71 5.98
C SER A 199 -19.46 -4.88 5.92
N TYR A 200 -19.46 -3.87 5.05
CA TYR A 200 -18.34 -2.92 4.98
C TYR A 200 -18.22 -2.11 6.27
N ASP A 201 -19.32 -1.79 6.95
CA ASP A 201 -19.29 -1.08 8.25
C ASP A 201 -18.66 -1.92 9.36
N GLU A 202 -18.85 -3.24 9.33
CA GLU A 202 -18.18 -4.16 10.25
C GLU A 202 -16.67 -4.18 9.99
N PHE A 203 -16.26 -4.21 8.72
CA PHE A 203 -14.86 -4.09 8.33
C PHE A 203 -14.23 -2.77 8.82
N LYS A 204 -14.92 -1.63 8.66
CA LYS A 204 -14.45 -0.32 9.14
C LYS A 204 -14.25 -0.24 10.65
N LYS A 205 -14.91 -1.11 11.41
CA LYS A 205 -14.84 -1.18 12.89
C LYS A 205 -13.96 -2.32 13.38
N ALA A 206 -13.39 -3.11 12.47
CA ALA A 206 -12.53 -4.22 12.83
C ALA A 206 -11.20 -3.74 13.42
N ASP A 207 -10.47 -4.66 14.05
CA ASP A 207 -9.14 -4.40 14.58
C ASP A 207 -8.23 -3.85 13.47
N PRO A 208 -7.67 -2.62 13.62
CA PRO A 208 -6.78 -2.02 12.65
C PRO A 208 -5.57 -2.89 12.30
N SER A 209 -5.06 -3.68 13.24
CA SER A 209 -3.88 -4.53 13.02
C SER A 209 -4.22 -5.69 12.09
N LEU A 210 -5.43 -6.24 12.20
CA LEU A 210 -5.95 -7.26 11.28
C LEU A 210 -6.16 -6.64 9.88
N THR A 211 -6.85 -5.51 9.80
CA THR A 211 -7.18 -4.90 8.51
C THR A 211 -5.94 -4.43 7.76
N ASN A 212 -4.92 -3.92 8.46
CA ASN A 212 -3.61 -3.59 7.88
C ASN A 212 -2.90 -4.84 7.35
N THR A 213 -2.81 -5.90 8.15
CA THR A 213 -2.20 -7.19 7.73
C THR A 213 -2.86 -7.73 6.46
N VAL A 214 -4.20 -7.76 6.44
CA VAL A 214 -4.96 -8.17 5.25
C VAL A 214 -4.69 -7.23 4.08
N GLY A 215 -4.67 -5.91 4.30
CA GLY A 215 -4.41 -4.91 3.26
C GLY A 215 -3.05 -5.12 2.59
N VAL A 216 -2.02 -5.48 3.36
CA VAL A 216 -0.70 -5.85 2.83
C VAL A 216 -0.80 -7.07 1.92
N TYR A 217 -1.47 -8.15 2.36
CA TYR A 217 -1.65 -9.36 1.55
C TYR A 217 -2.49 -9.12 0.29
N VAL A 218 -3.50 -8.27 0.36
CA VAL A 218 -4.28 -7.80 -0.80
C VAL A 218 -3.36 -7.06 -1.78
N GLY A 219 -2.52 -6.16 -1.28
CA GLY A 219 -1.50 -5.46 -2.08
C GLY A 219 -0.58 -6.44 -2.82
N MET A 220 -0.08 -7.46 -2.14
CA MET A 220 0.76 -8.52 -2.75
C MET A 220 0.02 -9.31 -3.84
N LEU A 221 -1.25 -9.67 -3.60
CA LEU A 221 -2.04 -10.42 -4.57
C LEU A 221 -2.46 -9.58 -5.78
N LEU A 222 -2.56 -8.26 -5.63
CA LEU A 222 -2.92 -7.35 -6.73
C LEU A 222 -1.69 -6.86 -7.51
N GLY A 223 -0.53 -6.70 -6.85
CA GLY A 223 0.73 -6.29 -7.46
C GLY A 223 1.50 -7.42 -8.16
N SER A 224 1.08 -8.68 -8.01
CA SER A 224 1.62 -9.85 -8.73
C SER A 224 0.97 -10.06 -10.12
N LEU A 225 0.55 -8.98 -10.77
CA LEU A 225 0.05 -8.92 -12.15
C LEU A 225 1.05 -8.18 -13.04
#